data_AF-A0AA39X362-F1
#
_entry.id   AF-A0AA39X362-F1
#
_cell.length_a   1.000
_cell.length_b   1.000
_cell.length_c   1.000
_cell.angle_alpha   90.00
_cell.angle_beta   90.00
_cell.angle_gamma   90.00
#
_symmetry.space_group_name_H-M   'P 1'
#
loop_
_entity.id
_entity.type
_entity.pdbx_description
1 polymer ?
#
loop_
_entity_poly.entity_id
_entity_poly.type
_entity_poly.pdbx_seq_one_letter_code
_entity_poly.pdbx_strand_id
1 'polypeptide(L)'
;MGFFDFEHRPLPTTHQLTPTLDQARDARDAVYEPTEYNDHHKTKFSHELVGGAAAFEAMHIWEKERREEGKPTSHEFAREALAALAGAEADKLFETKGLDFVDREEAKRHAKKQAEELYDRQYGGREGYDPSYEPHESMRGERRERRERRERREGGW
;
A
#
# COMPACT_ATOMS: atom_id res chain seq x y z
N MET A 1 -17.58 -43.30 -15.96
CA MET A 1 -16.86 -42.10 -16.47
C MET A 1 -17.58 -40.87 -15.95
N GLY A 2 -16.90 -40.07 -15.13
CA GLY A 2 -17.50 -38.99 -14.32
C GLY A 2 -17.83 -37.73 -15.10
N PHE A 3 -18.99 -37.17 -14.81
CA PHE A 3 -19.42 -35.83 -15.21
C PHE A 3 -18.83 -34.83 -14.21
N PHE A 4 -17.97 -33.93 -14.69
CA PHE A 4 -17.47 -32.82 -13.88
C PHE A 4 -18.55 -31.74 -13.84
N ASP A 5 -19.15 -31.60 -12.66
CA ASP A 5 -20.06 -30.51 -12.30
C ASP A 5 -19.23 -29.24 -12.12
N PHE A 6 -19.37 -28.27 -13.04
CA PHE A 6 -18.70 -26.98 -12.97
C PHE A 6 -19.59 -26.05 -12.14
N GLU A 7 -19.41 -26.08 -10.82
CA GLU A 7 -20.02 -25.11 -9.92
C GLU A 7 -19.80 -23.68 -10.47
N HIS A 8 -20.91 -23.02 -10.78
CA HIS A 8 -20.95 -21.60 -11.11
C HIS A 8 -20.44 -20.78 -9.92
N ARG A 9 -19.11 -20.57 -9.86
CA ARG A 9 -18.55 -19.47 -9.08
C ARG A 9 -18.92 -18.16 -9.78
N PRO A 10 -19.68 -17.24 -9.13
CA PRO A 10 -19.93 -15.93 -9.72
C PRO A 10 -18.59 -15.22 -9.92
N LEU A 11 -18.36 -14.70 -11.12
CA LEU A 11 -17.23 -13.81 -11.38
C LEU A 11 -17.42 -12.53 -10.57
N PRO A 12 -16.39 -12.00 -9.88
CA PRO A 12 -16.53 -10.76 -9.13
C PRO A 12 -16.83 -9.61 -10.09
N THR A 13 -18.05 -9.09 -10.00
CA THR A 13 -18.51 -7.88 -10.68
C THR A 13 -17.67 -6.68 -10.26
N THR A 14 -17.11 -6.00 -11.25
CA THR A 14 -16.25 -4.82 -11.12
C THR A 14 -17.03 -3.61 -10.58
N HIS A 15 -17.07 -3.43 -9.25
CA HIS A 15 -17.36 -2.13 -8.60
C HIS A 15 -16.49 -2.02 -7.35
N GLN A 16 -15.47 -1.14 -7.42
CA GLN A 16 -14.48 -0.79 -6.39
C GLN A 16 -13.72 -1.98 -5.79
N LEU A 17 -12.77 -2.51 -6.56
CA LEU A 17 -11.77 -3.44 -6.03
C LEU A 17 -10.83 -2.67 -5.12
N THR A 18 -10.99 -2.83 -3.81
CA THR A 18 -9.99 -2.35 -2.85
C THR A 18 -8.65 -2.99 -3.23
N PRO A 19 -7.55 -2.24 -3.37
CA PRO A 19 -6.29 -2.79 -3.86
C PRO A 19 -5.73 -3.82 -2.87
N THR A 20 -5.03 -4.83 -3.36
CA THR A 20 -4.25 -5.73 -2.50
C THR A 20 -3.00 -5.02 -1.99
N LEU A 21 -2.36 -5.55 -0.95
CA LEU A 21 -1.07 -5.00 -0.48
C LEU A 21 0.02 -5.02 -1.56
N ASP A 22 -0.04 -5.96 -2.51
CA ASP A 22 0.88 -5.98 -3.65
C ASP A 22 0.58 -4.84 -4.64
N GLN A 23 -0.69 -4.62 -4.98
CA GLN A 23 -1.08 -3.50 -5.85
C GLN A 23 -0.77 -2.14 -5.22
N ALA A 24 -0.94 -2.03 -3.89
CA ALA A 24 -0.62 -0.83 -3.15
C ALA A 24 0.90 -0.60 -3.07
N ARG A 25 1.71 -1.67 -2.99
CA ARG A 25 3.18 -1.59 -3.14
C ARG A 25 3.56 -1.10 -4.53
N ASP A 26 2.96 -1.65 -5.58
CA ASP A 26 3.25 -1.25 -6.95
C ASP A 26 2.87 0.23 -7.18
N ALA A 27 1.77 0.70 -6.59
CA ALA A 27 1.38 2.10 -6.59
C ALA A 27 2.44 2.99 -5.89
N ARG A 28 2.91 2.56 -4.72
CA ARG A 28 4.01 3.21 -4.01
C ARG A 28 5.26 3.31 -4.88
N ASP A 29 5.70 2.21 -5.48
CA ASP A 29 6.93 2.18 -6.28
C ASP A 29 6.81 3.07 -7.52
N ALA A 30 5.63 3.14 -8.16
CA ALA A 30 5.38 4.05 -9.27
C ALA A 30 5.47 5.54 -8.88
N VAL A 31 5.12 5.90 -7.64
CA VAL A 31 5.21 7.28 -7.11
C VAL A 31 6.61 7.60 -6.59
N TYR A 32 7.31 6.61 -6.01
CA TYR A 32 8.59 6.80 -5.33
C TYR A 32 9.81 6.64 -6.23
N GLU A 33 9.80 5.68 -7.17
CA GLU A 33 10.94 5.44 -8.07
C GLU A 33 10.85 6.29 -9.36
N PRO A 34 11.83 7.18 -9.62
CA PRO A 34 11.96 7.80 -10.93
C PRO A 34 12.54 6.78 -11.91
N THR A 35 11.71 6.13 -12.73
CA THR A 35 12.22 5.36 -13.87
C THR A 35 12.73 6.31 -14.95
N GLU A 36 13.84 6.02 -15.64
CA GLU A 36 14.31 6.82 -16.81
C GLU A 36 13.24 6.96 -17.93
N TYR A 37 12.19 6.14 -17.86
CA TYR A 37 11.02 6.13 -18.75
C TYR A 37 9.85 7.04 -18.29
N ASN A 38 10.00 7.86 -17.23
CA ASN A 38 8.87 8.52 -16.53
C ASN A 38 8.54 9.96 -16.94
N ASP A 39 9.23 10.59 -17.90
CA ASP A 39 8.85 11.94 -18.33
C ASP A 39 7.42 11.98 -18.93
N HIS A 40 6.90 10.83 -19.39
CA HIS A 40 5.51 10.64 -19.83
C HIS A 40 4.49 10.29 -18.72
N HIS A 41 4.91 10.08 -17.46
CA HIS A 41 4.02 9.66 -16.37
C HIS A 41 3.70 10.77 -15.37
N LYS A 42 4.35 11.94 -15.45
CA LYS A 42 3.88 13.15 -14.77
C LYS A 42 2.40 13.43 -15.09
N THR A 43 1.95 13.14 -16.30
CA THR A 43 0.55 13.31 -16.73
C THR A 43 -0.37 12.15 -16.28
N LYS A 44 0.15 11.11 -15.63
CA LYS A 44 -0.62 9.88 -15.29
C LYS A 44 -0.80 9.62 -13.79
N PHE A 45 -0.33 10.51 -12.90
CA PHE A 45 -0.66 10.38 -11.49
C PHE A 45 -2.15 10.71 -11.28
N SER A 46 -2.97 9.71 -11.01
CA SER A 46 -4.35 9.91 -10.52
C SER A 46 -4.36 10.06 -9.00
N HIS A 47 -5.41 10.68 -8.45
CA HIS A 47 -5.60 10.75 -7.00
C HIS A 47 -5.68 9.34 -6.37
N GLU A 48 -6.16 8.35 -7.11
CA GLU A 48 -6.23 6.96 -6.66
C GLU A 48 -4.84 6.32 -6.54
N LEU A 49 -3.95 6.58 -7.51
CA LEU A 49 -2.57 6.07 -7.50
C LEU A 49 -1.78 6.68 -6.33
N VAL A 50 -1.89 7.99 -6.15
CA VAL A 50 -1.28 8.72 -5.03
C VAL A 50 -1.85 8.24 -3.70
N GLY A 51 -3.18 8.06 -3.64
CA GLY A 51 -3.87 7.53 -2.47
C GLY A 51 -3.41 6.12 -2.10
N GLY A 52 -3.26 5.23 -3.08
CA GLY A 52 -2.78 3.87 -2.84
C GLY A 52 -1.33 3.80 -2.40
N ALA A 53 -0.46 4.63 -2.98
CA ALA A 53 0.92 4.78 -2.53
C ALA A 53 0.98 5.21 -1.05
N ALA A 54 0.21 6.23 -0.68
CA ALA A 54 0.14 6.72 0.70
C ALA A 54 -0.45 5.68 1.67
N ALA A 55 -1.48 4.94 1.25
CA ALA A 55 -2.09 3.88 2.05
C ALA A 55 -1.13 2.73 2.34
N PHE A 56 -0.33 2.33 1.34
CA PHE A 56 0.68 1.28 1.50
C PHE A 56 1.77 1.69 2.50
N GLU A 57 2.31 2.89 2.34
CA GLU A 57 3.33 3.43 3.26
C GLU A 57 2.78 3.57 4.69
N ALA A 58 1.53 3.99 4.85
CA ALA A 58 0.87 4.02 6.16
C ALA A 58 0.82 2.64 6.82
N MET A 59 0.38 1.61 6.07
CA MET A 59 0.40 0.22 6.53
C MET A 59 1.81 -0.24 6.90
N HIS A 60 2.81 0.11 6.09
CA HIS A 60 4.20 -0.28 6.32
C HIS A 60 4.76 0.34 7.60
N ILE A 61 4.60 1.66 7.77
CA ILE A 61 5.05 2.39 8.96
C ILE A 61 4.36 1.83 10.20
N TRP A 62 3.03 1.70 10.16
CA TRP A 62 2.24 1.25 11.30
C TRP A 62 2.63 -0.18 11.72
N GLU A 63 2.73 -1.12 10.78
CA GLU A 63 3.11 -2.49 11.11
C GLU A 63 4.52 -2.57 11.70
N LYS A 64 5.46 -1.79 11.16
CA LYS A 64 6.82 -1.71 11.68
C LYS A 64 6.83 -1.21 13.12
N GLU A 65 6.18 -0.08 13.39
CA GLU A 65 6.09 0.49 14.73
C GLU A 65 5.43 -0.46 15.73
N ARG A 66 4.33 -1.11 15.36
CA ARG A 66 3.63 -2.02 16.27
C ARG A 66 4.45 -3.30 16.55
N ARG A 67 5.24 -3.78 15.58
CA ARG A 67 6.18 -4.90 15.82
C ARG A 67 7.34 -4.49 16.73
N GLU A 68 7.87 -3.29 16.55
CA GLU A 68 8.91 -2.75 17.44
C GLU A 68 8.38 -2.51 18.87
N GLU A 69 7.13 -2.07 19.00
CA GLU A 69 6.46 -1.88 20.29
C GLU A 69 6.09 -3.21 20.98
N GLY A 70 5.75 -4.24 20.21
CA GLY A 70 5.47 -5.58 20.72
C GLY A 70 4.13 -5.72 21.45
N LYS A 71 3.17 -4.81 21.22
CA LYS A 71 1.84 -4.85 21.84
C LYS A 71 0.72 -5.08 20.83
N PRO A 72 -0.31 -5.87 21.17
CA PRO A 72 -1.50 -5.97 20.36
C PRO A 72 -2.29 -4.66 20.37
N THR A 73 -3.16 -4.48 19.37
CA THR A 73 -3.90 -3.24 19.15
C THR A 73 -5.33 -3.54 18.70
N SER A 74 -6.29 -2.72 19.12
CA SER A 74 -7.68 -2.86 18.68
C SER A 74 -7.87 -2.44 17.23
N HIS A 75 -8.87 -3.02 16.55
CA HIS A 75 -9.20 -2.65 15.17
C HIS A 75 -9.56 -1.18 14.99
N GLU A 76 -10.27 -0.61 15.96
CA GLU A 76 -10.65 0.80 15.95
C GLU A 76 -9.41 1.70 15.96
N PHE A 77 -8.50 1.49 16.90
CA PHE A 77 -7.27 2.27 16.97
C PHE A 77 -6.39 2.05 15.74
N ALA A 78 -6.30 0.80 15.25
CA ALA A 78 -5.51 0.49 14.06
C ALA A 78 -6.00 1.29 12.84
N ARG A 79 -7.31 1.29 12.58
CA ARG A 79 -7.91 2.03 11.46
C ARG A 79 -7.70 3.54 11.59
N GLU A 80 -7.93 4.10 12.76
CA GLU A 80 -7.72 5.54 12.98
C GLU A 80 -6.26 5.95 12.79
N ALA A 81 -5.32 5.18 13.35
CA ALA A 81 -3.89 5.42 13.20
C ALA A 81 -3.46 5.33 11.72
N LEU A 82 -3.94 4.32 11.00
CA LEU A 82 -3.66 4.13 9.59
C LEU A 82 -4.24 5.24 8.73
N ALA A 83 -5.47 5.67 8.97
CA ALA A 83 -6.07 6.80 8.27
C ALA A 83 -5.30 8.10 8.54
N ALA A 84 -4.85 8.33 9.77
CA ALA A 84 -4.02 9.49 10.10
C ALA A 84 -2.68 9.45 9.35
N LEU A 85 -1.98 8.32 9.40
CA LEU A 85 -0.71 8.12 8.68
C LEU A 85 -0.88 8.28 7.17
N ALA A 86 -1.91 7.68 6.58
CA ALA A 86 -2.17 7.75 5.14
C ALA A 86 -2.49 9.17 4.68
N GLY A 87 -3.25 9.93 5.48
CA GLY A 87 -3.50 11.35 5.22
C GLY A 87 -2.22 12.19 5.24
N ALA A 88 -1.37 11.99 6.23
CA ALA A 88 -0.10 12.69 6.37
C ALA A 88 0.89 12.31 5.25
N GLU A 89 0.91 11.05 4.86
CA GLU A 89 1.76 10.56 3.78
C GLU A 89 1.32 11.09 2.42
N ALA A 90 0.01 11.15 2.17
CA ALA A 90 -0.52 11.83 0.98
C ALA A 90 -0.09 13.31 0.97
N ASP A 91 -0.27 14.04 2.07
CA ASP A 91 0.18 15.44 2.19
C ASP A 91 1.67 15.59 1.83
N LYS A 92 2.54 14.74 2.37
CA LYS A 92 3.98 14.70 2.06
C LYS A 92 4.25 14.40 0.58
N LEU A 93 3.50 13.51 -0.07
CA LEU A 93 3.65 13.22 -1.49
C LEU A 93 3.34 14.45 -2.35
N PHE A 94 2.29 15.22 -2.03
CA PHE A 94 2.00 16.48 -2.73
C PHE A 94 3.13 17.48 -2.59
N GLU A 95 3.64 17.65 -1.36
CA GLU A 95 4.71 18.62 -1.06
C GLU A 95 6.05 18.26 -1.70
N THR A 96 6.37 16.97 -1.80
CA THR A 96 7.70 16.52 -2.26
C THR A 96 7.75 16.15 -3.74
N LYS A 97 6.61 15.76 -4.34
CA LYS A 97 6.54 15.29 -5.74
C LYS A 97 5.95 16.32 -6.69
N GLY A 98 5.43 17.45 -6.20
CA GLY A 98 4.90 18.53 -7.05
C GLY A 98 3.68 18.08 -7.86
N LEU A 99 2.69 17.51 -7.18
CA LEU A 99 1.48 16.91 -7.77
C LEU A 99 0.36 17.95 -7.96
N ASP A 100 0.69 19.17 -8.41
CA ASP A 100 -0.24 20.32 -8.46
C ASP A 100 -1.46 20.12 -9.37
N PHE A 101 -1.41 19.13 -10.26
CA PHE A 101 -2.48 18.76 -11.19
C PHE A 101 -3.41 17.67 -10.65
N VAL A 102 -3.14 17.11 -9.47
CA VAL A 102 -3.96 16.09 -8.80
C VAL A 102 -4.77 16.76 -7.68
N ASP A 103 -6.03 16.34 -7.49
CA ASP A 103 -6.81 16.80 -6.35
C ASP A 103 -6.27 16.19 -5.04
N ARG A 104 -5.70 17.06 -4.19
CA ARG A 104 -5.11 16.70 -2.90
C ARG A 104 -6.11 16.12 -1.93
N GLU A 105 -7.30 16.69 -1.84
CA GLU A 105 -8.30 16.25 -0.87
C GLU A 105 -8.94 14.93 -1.29
N GLU A 106 -9.14 14.73 -2.60
CA GLU A 106 -9.58 13.45 -3.14
C GLU A 106 -8.52 12.36 -2.92
N ALA A 107 -7.25 12.64 -3.19
CA ALA A 107 -6.15 11.70 -2.95
C ALA A 107 -6.03 11.33 -1.47
N LYS A 108 -6.17 12.29 -0.55
CA LYS A 108 -6.18 12.02 0.90
C LYS A 108 -7.38 11.18 1.34
N ARG A 109 -8.57 11.44 0.79
CA ARG A 109 -9.75 10.62 1.04
C ARG A 109 -9.54 9.19 0.56
N HIS A 110 -8.98 9.01 -0.63
CA HIS A 110 -8.62 7.70 -1.16
C HIS A 110 -7.55 7.01 -0.31
N ALA A 111 -6.52 7.73 0.13
CA ALA A 111 -5.46 7.18 0.99
C ALA A 111 -6.03 6.62 2.30
N LYS A 112 -6.86 7.41 2.99
CA LYS A 112 -7.51 6.99 4.25
C LYS A 112 -8.35 5.74 4.07
N LYS A 113 -9.26 5.77 3.08
CA LYS A 113 -10.15 4.66 2.77
C LYS A 113 -9.37 3.40 2.42
N GLN A 114 -8.38 3.50 1.54
CA GLN A 114 -7.57 2.34 1.14
C GLN A 114 -6.74 1.80 2.31
N ALA A 115 -6.22 2.64 3.19
CA ALA A 115 -5.46 2.18 4.35
C ALA A 115 -6.33 1.36 5.31
N GLU A 116 -7.56 1.81 5.59
CA GLU A 116 -8.55 1.06 6.38
C GLU A 116 -8.92 -0.27 5.69
N GLU A 117 -9.15 -0.25 4.39
CA GLU A 117 -9.52 -1.45 3.62
C GLU A 117 -8.37 -2.48 3.52
N LEU A 118 -7.12 -2.01 3.38
CA LEU A 118 -5.93 -2.87 3.40
C LEU A 118 -5.78 -3.54 4.75
N TYR A 119 -6.02 -2.80 5.83
CA TYR A 119 -6.02 -3.34 7.18
C TYR A 119 -7.12 -4.38 7.39
N ASP A 120 -8.36 -4.05 7.03
CA ASP A 120 -9.50 -4.97 7.19
C ASP A 120 -9.31 -6.24 6.36
N ARG A 121 -8.74 -6.14 5.15
CA ARG A 121 -8.40 -7.31 4.33
C ARG A 121 -7.32 -8.18 4.98
N GLN A 122 -6.30 -7.58 5.58
CA GLN A 122 -5.16 -8.31 6.14
C GLN A 122 -5.45 -8.88 7.54
N TYR A 123 -6.17 -8.13 8.37
CA TYR A 123 -6.34 -8.40 9.80
C TYR A 123 -7.81 -8.38 10.26
N GLY A 124 -8.77 -7.93 9.46
CA GLY A 124 -10.17 -7.78 9.87
C GLY A 124 -10.88 -9.09 10.25
N GLY A 125 -10.39 -10.24 9.78
CA GLY A 125 -10.86 -11.57 10.21
C GLY A 125 -10.30 -12.05 11.56
N ARG A 126 -9.52 -11.21 12.26
CA ARG A 126 -8.87 -11.52 13.55
C ARG A 126 -9.53 -10.75 14.68
N GLU A 127 -9.19 -11.05 15.94
CA GLU A 127 -9.74 -10.30 17.10
C GLU A 127 -9.19 -8.87 17.19
N GLY A 128 -8.00 -8.64 16.65
CA GLY A 128 -7.29 -7.37 16.62
C GLY A 128 -6.00 -7.54 15.83
N TYR A 129 -5.08 -6.57 15.95
CA TYR A 129 -3.70 -6.77 15.51
C TYR A 129 -2.86 -7.36 16.63
N ASP A 130 -2.02 -8.33 16.30
CA ASP A 130 -0.98 -8.86 17.17
C ASP A 130 0.37 -8.84 16.42
N PRO A 131 1.45 -8.33 17.03
CA PRO A 131 2.76 -8.26 16.39
C PRO A 131 3.38 -9.63 16.09
N SER A 132 2.87 -10.72 16.68
CA SER A 132 3.26 -12.09 16.34
C SER A 132 2.70 -12.57 15.01
N TYR A 133 1.72 -11.86 14.42
CA TYR A 133 1.21 -12.22 13.10
C TYR A 133 2.28 -12.04 12.03
N GLU A 134 2.32 -13.03 11.13
CA GLU A 134 3.23 -12.98 10.00
C GLU A 134 2.93 -11.77 9.10
N PRO A 135 3.93 -10.90 8.84
CA PRO A 135 3.78 -9.84 7.86
C PRO A 135 3.45 -10.42 6.49
N HIS A 136 2.60 -9.70 5.75
CA HIS A 136 2.44 -9.94 4.31
C HIS A 136 3.79 -9.82 3.58
N GLU A 137 3.98 -10.58 2.51
CA GLU A 137 5.26 -10.61 1.77
C GLU A 137 5.71 -9.21 1.31
N SER A 138 4.78 -8.41 0.77
CA SER A 138 5.04 -7.03 0.37
C SER A 138 5.52 -6.11 1.51
N MET A 139 5.26 -6.46 2.77
CA MET A 139 5.75 -5.73 3.95
C MET A 139 7.15 -6.19 4.41
N ARG A 140 7.64 -7.36 3.96
CA ARG A 140 8.94 -7.91 4.37
C ARG A 140 10.12 -7.40 3.53
N GLY A 141 9.87 -6.86 2.34
CA GLY A 141 10.85 -6.72 1.25
C GLY A 141 11.98 -5.69 1.41
N GLU A 142 11.89 -4.70 2.30
CA GLU A 142 12.79 -3.53 2.20
C GLU A 142 14.28 -3.77 2.51
N ARG A 143 14.67 -4.90 3.16
CA ARG A 143 16.09 -5.14 3.50
C ARG A 143 16.92 -5.83 2.41
N ARG A 144 16.33 -6.54 1.44
CA ARG A 144 17.10 -7.31 0.44
C ARG A 144 17.45 -6.51 -0.81
N GLU A 145 16.57 -5.65 -1.30
CA GLU A 145 16.76 -5.02 -2.62
C GLU A 145 17.66 -3.78 -2.61
N ARG A 146 17.74 -3.03 -1.49
CA ARG A 146 18.66 -1.88 -1.39
C ARG A 146 20.14 -2.26 -1.43
N ARG A 147 20.50 -3.45 -0.93
CA ARG A 147 21.89 -3.93 -0.93
C ARG A 147 22.32 -4.38 -2.32
N GLU A 148 21.48 -5.13 -3.02
CA GLU A 148 21.79 -5.61 -4.38
C GLU A 148 21.75 -4.50 -5.43
N ARG A 149 20.84 -3.51 -5.33
CA ARG A 149 20.82 -2.37 -6.27
C ARG A 149 22.03 -1.45 -6.12
N ARG A 150 22.56 -1.29 -4.91
CA ARG A 150 23.79 -0.51 -4.67
C ARG A 150 25.01 -1.21 -5.24
N GLU A 151 25.10 -2.53 -5.07
CA GLU A 151 26.18 -3.34 -5.64
C GLU A 151 26.12 -3.41 -7.18
N ARG A 152 24.94 -3.39 -7.81
CA ARG A 152 24.82 -3.30 -9.28
C ARG A 152 25.18 -1.93 -9.87
N ARG A 153 25.03 -0.84 -9.11
CA ARG A 153 25.45 0.51 -9.54
C ARG A 153 26.92 0.79 -9.27
N GLU A 154 27.53 0.14 -8.29
CA GLU A 154 28.95 0.32 -7.92
C GLU A 154 29.88 -0.78 -8.50
N GLY A 155 29.35 -1.80 -9.18
CA GLY A 155 30.10 -2.99 -9.65
C GLY A 155 30.21 -3.22 -11.16
N GLY A 156 29.85 -2.25 -12.01
CA GLY A 156 30.00 -2.38 -13.46
C GLY A 156 31.41 -1.99 -13.95
N TRP A 157 32.24 -2.98 -14.27
CA TRP A 157 33.45 -2.85 -15.10
C TRP A 157 33.12 -3.01 -16.58
#